data_AF-A0A7S3MYV0-F1
#
_entry.id   AF-A0A7S3MYV0-F1
#
_cell.length_a   1.000
_cell.length_b   1.000
_cell.length_c   1.000
_cell.angle_alpha   90.00
_cell.angle_beta   90.00
_cell.angle_gamma   90.00
#
_symmetry.space_group_name_H-M   'P 1'
#
loop_
_entity.id
_entity.type
_entity.pdbx_description
1 polymer ?
#
loop_
_entity_poly.entity_id
_entity_poly.type
_entity_poly.pdbx_seq_one_letter_code
_entity_poly.pdbx_strand_id
1 'polypeptide(L)'
;MLDLKYLGKKIQEKLTAEEAKNLGTDYMIISKAYLQSDIIWDNLKKNVTWAIIKRSVLFMTLFILSLVILTPVYAMHLLKPVYNLIYSWLQNNQLLLSYLVAYFQPLVVLFVNFFIIPFFIDLSCEFEDFRRKSSRQISIFRRIFIFMLLNTVFVPIASTGTML
;
A
#
# COMPACT_ATOMS: atom_id res chain seq x y z
N MET A 1 -11.95 33.47 -5.02
CA MET A 1 -11.64 32.27 -4.21
C MET A 1 -11.16 32.76 -2.85
N LEU A 2 -11.91 32.51 -1.77
CA LEU A 2 -11.55 32.97 -0.42
C LEU A 2 -10.31 32.23 0.08
N ASP A 3 -9.27 32.96 0.46
CA ASP A 3 -8.09 32.37 1.10
C ASP A 3 -8.41 32.08 2.58
N LEU A 4 -8.65 30.81 2.88
CA LEU A 4 -9.00 30.33 4.22
C LEU A 4 -7.85 30.54 5.22
N LYS A 5 -6.59 30.58 4.75
CA LYS A 5 -5.45 30.90 5.62
C LYS A 5 -5.47 32.36 6.02
N TYR A 6 -5.75 33.25 5.08
CA TYR A 6 -5.94 34.67 5.35
C TYR A 6 -7.10 34.91 6.33
N LEU A 7 -8.21 34.18 6.18
CA LEU A 7 -9.35 34.29 7.07
C LEU A 7 -9.02 33.83 8.50
N GLY A 8 -8.35 32.68 8.66
CA GLY A 8 -7.88 32.21 9.96
C GLY A 8 -6.94 33.20 10.64
N LYS A 9 -6.01 33.78 9.87
CA LYS A 9 -5.09 34.81 10.36
C LYS A 9 -5.85 36.07 10.82
N LYS A 10 -6.84 36.54 10.05
CA LYS A 10 -7.66 37.70 10.42
C LYS A 10 -8.52 37.47 11.66
N ILE A 11 -8.93 36.24 11.93
CA ILE A 11 -9.65 35.88 13.15
C ILE A 11 -8.69 35.93 14.35
N GLN A 12 -7.48 35.38 14.20
CA GLN A 12 -6.45 35.43 15.23
C GLN A 12 -5.97 36.87 15.54
N GLU A 13 -5.87 37.72 14.52
CA GLU A 13 -5.51 39.15 14.69
C GLU A 13 -6.55 39.97 15.48
N LYS A 14 -7.79 39.47 15.60
CA LYS A 14 -8.87 40.15 16.34
C LYS A 14 -9.08 39.64 17.76
N LEU A 15 -8.37 38.59 18.16
CA LEU A 15 -8.50 37.96 19.46
C LEU A 15 -7.31 38.30 20.34
N THR A 16 -7.54 38.57 21.60
CA THR A 16 -6.45 38.60 22.58
C THR A 16 -5.89 37.20 22.81
N ALA A 17 -4.64 37.08 23.25
CA ALA A 17 -4.01 35.77 23.45
C ALA A 17 -4.78 34.86 24.44
N GLU A 18 -5.44 35.46 25.43
CA GLU A 18 -6.26 34.74 26.41
C GLU A 18 -7.58 34.24 25.80
N GLU A 19 -8.26 35.09 25.02
CA GLU A 19 -9.46 34.68 24.26
C GLU A 19 -9.13 33.62 23.21
N ALA A 20 -7.98 33.74 22.54
CA ALA A 20 -7.55 32.81 21.51
C ALA A 20 -7.27 31.41 22.09
N LYS A 21 -6.69 31.36 23.29
CA LYS A 21 -6.47 30.12 24.04
C LYS A 21 -7.78 29.51 24.54
N ASN A 22 -8.68 30.34 25.06
CA ASN A 22 -10.00 29.90 25.56
C ASN A 22 -10.92 29.38 24.44
N LEU A 23 -10.85 29.99 23.25
CA LEU A 23 -11.60 29.58 22.06
C LEU A 23 -10.89 28.49 21.25
N GLY A 24 -9.64 28.17 21.59
CA GLY A 24 -8.84 27.19 20.87
C GLY A 24 -8.47 27.59 19.45
N THR A 25 -8.50 28.89 19.15
CA THR A 25 -8.15 29.40 17.82
C THR A 25 -6.66 29.28 17.51
N ASP A 26 -5.82 29.08 18.52
CA ASP A 26 -4.38 28.86 18.39
C ASP A 26 -4.05 27.59 17.61
N TYR A 27 -4.93 26.58 17.67
CA TYR A 27 -4.78 25.28 16.98
C TYR A 27 -5.88 25.06 15.92
N MET A 28 -6.63 26.10 15.56
CA MET A 28 -7.71 26.01 14.59
C MET A 28 -7.16 25.93 13.16
N ILE A 29 -7.35 24.79 12.51
CA ILE A 29 -6.98 24.57 11.11
C ILE A 29 -8.24 24.66 10.25
N ILE A 30 -8.42 25.79 9.57
CA ILE A 30 -9.51 25.97 8.61
C ILE A 30 -9.05 25.44 7.25
N SER A 31 -9.80 24.47 6.71
CA SER A 31 -9.54 23.90 5.40
C SER A 31 -10.83 23.70 4.63
N LYS A 32 -10.74 23.63 3.30
CA LYS A 32 -11.90 23.37 2.45
C LYS A 32 -12.44 21.97 2.77
N ALA A 33 -13.72 21.90 3.08
CA ALA A 33 -14.40 20.63 3.29
C ALA A 33 -14.35 19.76 2.02
N TYR A 34 -14.22 18.45 2.21
CA TYR A 34 -14.24 17.48 1.13
C TYR A 34 -15.69 17.18 0.68
N LEU A 35 -15.82 16.52 -0.46
CA LEU A 35 -17.11 15.99 -0.90
C LEU A 35 -17.63 14.98 0.13
N GLN A 36 -18.91 15.05 0.47
CA GLN A 36 -19.54 14.21 1.49
C GLN A 36 -19.30 12.71 1.28
N SER A 37 -19.33 12.25 0.02
CA SER A 37 -19.12 10.84 -0.33
C SER A 37 -17.68 10.34 -0.15
N ASP A 38 -16.70 11.26 -0.15
CA ASP A 38 -15.27 10.95 0.00
C ASP A 38 -14.86 10.83 1.48
N ILE A 39 -15.62 11.42 2.39
CA ILE A 39 -15.31 11.45 3.81
C ILE A 39 -15.57 10.09 4.46
N ILE A 40 -14.60 9.62 5.26
CA ILE A 40 -14.75 8.44 6.13
C ILE A 40 -15.06 8.95 7.54
N TRP A 41 -16.34 8.96 7.89
CA TRP A 41 -16.87 9.57 9.11
C TRP A 41 -16.28 8.99 10.40
N ASP A 42 -16.06 7.68 10.43
CA ASP A 42 -15.52 6.99 11.61
C ASP A 42 -14.09 7.42 11.96
N ASN A 43 -13.34 7.90 10.96
CA ASN A 43 -11.92 8.26 11.09
C ASN A 43 -11.71 9.76 11.34
N LEU A 44 -12.75 10.59 11.27
CA LEU A 44 -12.65 12.05 11.49
C LEU A 44 -12.24 12.40 12.92
N LYS A 45 -12.81 11.70 13.90
CA LYS A 45 -12.53 11.92 15.34
C LYS A 45 -11.17 11.38 15.81
N LYS A 46 -10.51 10.54 14.99
CA LYS A 46 -9.23 9.91 15.35
C LYS A 46 -8.10 10.93 15.29
N ASN A 47 -7.14 10.80 16.21
CA ASN A 47 -5.97 11.67 16.26
C ASN A 47 -5.10 11.52 15.00
N VAL A 48 -4.74 12.64 14.39
CA VAL A 48 -3.95 12.70 13.14
C VAL A 48 -2.58 12.06 13.33
N THR A 49 -1.89 12.38 14.43
CA THR A 49 -0.53 11.87 14.69
C THR A 49 -0.53 10.36 14.86
N TRP A 50 -1.49 9.82 15.61
CA TRP A 50 -1.65 8.38 15.78
C TRP A 50 -1.93 7.67 14.45
N ALA A 51 -2.79 8.24 13.61
CA ALA A 51 -3.08 7.70 12.28
C ALA A 51 -1.83 7.67 11.38
N ILE A 52 -0.96 8.68 11.46
CA ILE A 52 0.31 8.73 10.72
C ILE A 52 1.26 7.64 11.23
N ILE A 53 1.43 7.51 12.55
CA ILE A 53 2.30 6.49 13.14
C ILE A 53 1.83 5.09 12.73
N LYS A 54 0.53 4.81 12.88
CA LYS A 54 -0.07 3.53 12.48
C LYS A 54 0.17 3.21 11.01
N ARG A 55 0.00 4.20 10.12
CA ARG A 55 0.29 4.06 8.69
C ARG A 55 1.76 3.71 8.44
N SER A 56 2.69 4.40 9.10
CA SER A 56 4.12 4.12 8.93
C SER A 56 4.49 2.72 9.40
N VAL A 57 3.95 2.29 10.55
CA VAL A 57 4.18 0.94 11.08
C VAL A 57 3.60 -0.11 10.12
N LEU A 58 2.35 0.03 9.70
CA LEU A 58 1.71 -0.91 8.76
C LEU A 58 2.45 -0.98 7.42
N PHE A 59 2.92 0.17 6.90
CA PHE A 59 3.73 0.20 5.70
C PHE A 59 5.07 -0.51 5.88
N MET A 60 5.77 -0.29 6.98
CA MET A 60 7.04 -0.97 7.27
C MET A 60 6.86 -2.48 7.45
N THR A 61 5.80 -2.91 8.14
CA THR A 61 5.47 -4.33 8.28
C THR A 61 5.19 -4.95 6.91
N LEU A 62 4.38 -4.30 6.08
CA LEU A 62 4.08 -4.75 4.72
C LEU A 62 5.34 -4.81 3.85
N PHE A 63 6.23 -3.84 4.00
CA PHE A 63 7.50 -3.78 3.28
C PHE A 63 8.40 -4.97 3.62
N ILE A 64 8.59 -5.26 4.90
CA ILE A 64 9.35 -6.42 5.37
C ILE A 64 8.68 -7.72 4.91
N LEU A 65 7.36 -7.83 5.05
CA LEU A 65 6.60 -9.00 4.60
C LEU A 65 6.78 -9.24 3.09
N SER A 66 6.74 -8.16 2.30
CA SER A 66 6.91 -8.27 0.85
C SER A 66 8.32 -8.68 0.45
N LEU A 67 9.35 -8.18 1.13
CA LEU A 67 10.75 -8.50 0.80
C LEU A 67 11.16 -9.90 1.25
N VAL A 68 10.63 -10.39 2.37
CA VAL A 68 11.05 -11.67 2.94
C VAL A 68 10.17 -12.82 2.46
N ILE A 69 8.84 -12.63 2.47
CA ILE A 69 7.87 -13.73 2.30
C ILE A 69 7.20 -13.68 0.93
N LEU A 70 6.83 -12.49 0.44
CA LEU A 70 6.05 -12.38 -0.81
C LEU A 70 6.93 -12.21 -2.05
N THR A 71 8.16 -12.73 -2.03
CA THR A 71 8.99 -12.74 -3.24
C THR A 71 8.54 -13.89 -4.16
N PRO A 72 8.49 -13.66 -5.49
CA PRO A 72 8.18 -14.73 -6.44
C PRO A 72 9.08 -15.95 -6.30
N VAL A 73 10.35 -15.75 -5.93
CA VAL A 73 11.33 -16.83 -5.70
C VAL A 73 10.90 -17.72 -4.54
N TYR A 74 10.53 -17.13 -3.40
CA TYR A 74 10.04 -17.91 -2.28
C TYR A 74 8.72 -18.63 -2.60
N ALA A 75 7.81 -17.96 -3.31
CA ALA A 75 6.57 -18.57 -3.77
C ALA A 75 6.81 -19.78 -4.70
N MET A 76 7.82 -19.71 -5.57
CA MET A 76 8.24 -20.84 -6.41
C MET A 76 8.69 -22.04 -5.58
N HIS A 77 9.43 -21.81 -4.50
CA HIS A 77 9.83 -22.88 -3.58
C HIS A 77 8.63 -23.50 -2.86
N LEU A 78 7.68 -22.67 -2.38
CA LEU A 78 6.45 -23.15 -1.74
C LEU A 78 5.57 -23.96 -2.69
N LEU A 79 5.50 -23.57 -3.96
CA LEU A 79 4.66 -24.23 -4.97
C LEU A 79 5.35 -25.42 -5.66
N LYS A 80 6.63 -25.72 -5.34
CA LYS A 80 7.36 -26.85 -5.90
C LYS A 80 6.67 -28.21 -5.70
N PRO A 81 6.06 -28.53 -4.54
CA PRO A 81 5.29 -29.76 -4.38
C PRO A 81 4.09 -29.83 -5.34
N VAL A 82 3.39 -28.71 -5.54
CA VAL A 82 2.27 -28.62 -6.49
C VAL A 82 2.76 -28.81 -7.92
N TYR A 83 3.87 -28.19 -8.29
CA TYR A 83 4.54 -28.42 -9.58
C TYR A 83 4.85 -29.90 -9.79
N ASN A 84 5.45 -30.56 -8.80
CA ASN A 84 5.81 -31.98 -8.90
C ASN A 84 4.58 -32.89 -9.05
N LEU A 85 3.48 -32.59 -8.36
CA LEU A 85 2.22 -33.33 -8.48
C LEU A 85 1.60 -33.17 -9.89
N ILE A 86 1.59 -31.95 -10.42
CA ILE A 86 1.07 -31.70 -11.78
C ILE A 86 2.00 -32.35 -12.82
N TYR A 87 3.32 -32.27 -12.60
CA TYR A 87 4.32 -32.87 -13.46
C TYR A 87 4.15 -34.39 -13.54
N SER A 88 3.96 -35.08 -12.40
CA SER A 88 3.75 -36.53 -12.39
C SER A 88 2.45 -36.94 -13.08
N TRP A 89 1.38 -36.14 -12.93
CA TRP A 89 0.10 -36.39 -13.60
C TRP A 89 0.15 -36.21 -15.12
N LEU A 90 0.99 -35.30 -15.61
CA LEU A 90 1.13 -34.96 -17.02
C LEU A 90 2.24 -35.72 -17.75
N GLN A 91 2.94 -36.66 -17.11
CA GLN A 91 4.08 -37.37 -17.74
C GLN A 91 3.71 -38.06 -19.07
N ASN A 92 2.47 -38.50 -19.23
CA ASN A 92 2.01 -39.19 -20.43
C ASN A 92 1.64 -38.24 -21.59
N ASN A 93 1.62 -36.92 -21.36
CA ASN A 93 1.24 -35.93 -22.38
C ASN A 93 2.37 -34.89 -22.57
N GLN A 94 3.24 -35.16 -23.54
CA GLN A 94 4.44 -34.38 -23.80
C GLN A 94 4.16 -32.92 -24.16
N LEU A 95 3.03 -32.64 -24.82
CA LEU A 95 2.63 -31.28 -25.19
C LEU A 95 2.30 -30.48 -23.92
N LEU A 96 1.42 -30.98 -23.06
CA LEU A 96 1.04 -30.29 -21.82
C LEU A 96 2.22 -30.15 -20.85
N LEU A 97 3.10 -31.16 -20.79
CA LEU A 97 4.32 -31.11 -19.98
C LEU A 97 5.23 -29.94 -20.41
N SER A 98 5.40 -29.74 -21.73
CA SER A 98 6.24 -28.66 -22.25
C SER A 98 5.70 -27.27 -21.89
N TYR A 99 4.38 -27.08 -21.91
CA TYR A 99 3.76 -25.85 -21.45
C TYR A 99 3.92 -25.64 -19.94
N LEU A 100 3.77 -26.69 -19.13
CA LEU A 100 3.97 -26.59 -17.69
C LEU A 100 5.39 -26.10 -17.38
N VAL A 101 6.40 -26.72 -17.97
CA VAL A 101 7.81 -26.35 -17.74
C VAL A 101 8.09 -24.91 -18.19
N ALA A 102 7.56 -24.49 -19.34
CA ALA A 102 7.81 -23.16 -19.88
C ALA A 102 7.09 -22.03 -19.11
N TYR A 103 5.85 -22.27 -18.65
CA TYR A 103 4.99 -21.20 -18.14
C TYR A 103 4.76 -21.21 -16.63
N PHE A 104 5.11 -22.28 -15.91
CA PHE A 104 4.85 -22.35 -14.47
C PHE A 104 5.52 -21.20 -13.70
N GLN A 105 6.81 -20.95 -13.95
CA GLN A 105 7.52 -19.87 -13.27
C GLN A 105 6.96 -18.47 -13.61
N PRO A 106 6.77 -18.09 -14.89
CA PRO A 106 6.11 -16.83 -15.24
C PRO A 106 4.73 -16.66 -14.61
N LEU A 107 3.93 -17.73 -14.53
CA LEU A 107 2.60 -17.69 -13.92
C LEU A 107 2.67 -17.42 -12.41
N VAL A 108 3.61 -18.04 -11.69
CA VAL A 108 3.79 -17.77 -10.26
C VAL A 108 4.23 -16.33 -10.03
N VAL A 109 5.17 -15.82 -10.84
CA VAL A 109 5.61 -14.42 -10.76
C VAL A 109 4.45 -13.46 -10.98
N LEU A 110 3.63 -13.70 -12.01
CA LEU A 110 2.47 -12.87 -12.30
C LEU A 110 1.45 -12.95 -11.17
N PHE A 111 1.15 -14.15 -10.67
CA PHE A 111 0.19 -14.34 -9.59
C PHE A 111 0.60 -13.58 -8.32
N VAL A 112 1.86 -13.68 -7.92
CA VAL A 112 2.38 -13.00 -6.73
C VAL A 112 2.33 -11.48 -6.91
N ASN A 113 2.86 -10.96 -8.02
CA ASN A 113 3.02 -9.52 -8.23
C ASN A 113 1.70 -8.79 -8.49
N PHE A 114 0.73 -9.43 -9.16
CA PHE A 114 -0.50 -8.78 -9.58
C PHE A 114 -1.73 -9.14 -8.75
N PHE A 115 -1.69 -10.22 -7.97
CA PHE A 115 -2.82 -10.62 -7.11
C PHE A 115 -2.44 -10.57 -5.63
N ILE A 116 -1.41 -11.32 -5.22
CA ILE A 116 -1.09 -11.47 -3.80
C ILE A 116 -0.62 -10.14 -3.20
N ILE A 117 0.36 -9.47 -3.83
CA ILE A 117 0.91 -8.21 -3.31
C ILE A 117 -0.16 -7.10 -3.24
N PRO A 118 -0.92 -6.81 -4.32
CA PRO A 118 -2.01 -5.84 -4.27
C PRO A 118 -3.05 -6.16 -3.20
N PHE A 119 -3.43 -7.43 -3.04
CA PHE A 119 -4.38 -7.84 -2.01
C PHE A 119 -3.90 -7.49 -0.59
N PHE A 120 -2.62 -7.76 -0.27
CA PHE A 120 -2.07 -7.39 1.04
C PHE A 120 -1.94 -5.88 1.23
N ILE A 121 -1.64 -5.13 0.16
CA ILE A 121 -1.62 -3.67 0.20
C ILE A 121 -3.02 -3.11 0.48
N ASP A 122 -4.04 -3.60 -0.21
CA ASP A 122 -5.44 -3.20 0.00
C ASP A 122 -5.87 -3.46 1.43
N LEU A 123 -5.61 -4.68 1.92
CA LEU A 123 -5.93 -5.08 3.28
C LEU A 123 -5.20 -4.20 4.31
N SER A 124 -3.91 -3.93 4.11
CA SER A 124 -3.13 -3.02 4.97
C SER A 124 -3.72 -1.61 5.00
N CYS A 125 -4.07 -1.06 3.83
CA CYS A 125 -4.66 0.27 3.71
C CYS A 125 -6.09 0.37 4.26
N GLU A 126 -6.83 -0.73 4.37
CA GLU A 126 -8.14 -0.76 5.04
C GLU A 126 -8.00 -0.57 6.56
N PHE A 127 -6.94 -1.13 7.15
CA PHE A 127 -6.62 -0.94 8.57
C PHE A 127 -6.03 0.44 8.88
N GLU A 128 -5.65 1.20 7.86
CA GLU A 128 -5.18 2.57 8.05
C GLU A 128 -6.34 3.55 8.24
N ASP A 129 -6.18 4.45 9.20
CA ASP A 129 -7.22 5.41 9.58
C ASP A 129 -7.27 6.61 8.61
N PHE A 130 -7.46 6.35 7.31
CA PHE A 130 -7.66 7.38 6.30
C PHE A 130 -8.96 8.14 6.56
N ARG A 131 -8.90 9.47 6.49
CA ARG A 131 -10.10 10.34 6.58
C ARG A 131 -10.85 10.47 5.26
N ARG A 132 -10.20 10.10 4.14
CA ARG A 132 -10.72 10.24 2.77
C ARG A 132 -10.53 8.94 2.00
N LYS A 133 -11.57 8.51 1.28
CA LYS A 133 -11.52 7.34 0.39
C LYS A 133 -10.55 7.56 -0.77
N SER A 134 -10.56 8.74 -1.36
CA SER A 134 -9.65 9.17 -2.43
C SER A 134 -8.18 9.07 -2.01
N SER A 135 -7.85 9.52 -0.79
CA SER A 135 -6.48 9.42 -0.27
C SER A 135 -6.06 7.98 -0.01
N ARG A 136 -6.99 7.12 0.42
CA ARG A 136 -6.74 5.68 0.57
C ARG A 136 -6.40 5.05 -0.78
N GLN A 137 -7.20 5.31 -1.80
CA GLN A 137 -6.97 4.81 -3.16
C GLN A 137 -5.62 5.28 -3.72
N ILE A 138 -5.30 6.57 -3.59
CA ILE A 138 -3.98 7.10 -4.03
C ILE A 138 -2.83 6.39 -3.29
N SER A 139 -2.99 6.12 -2.00
CA SER A 139 -1.98 5.40 -1.22
C SER A 139 -1.82 3.95 -1.71
N ILE A 140 -2.92 3.24 -1.95
CA ILE A 140 -2.93 1.89 -2.52
C ILE A 140 -2.16 1.87 -3.83
N PHE A 141 -2.52 2.73 -4.80
CA PHE A 141 -1.86 2.79 -6.10
C PHE A 141 -0.36 3.08 -5.99
N ARG A 142 0.04 4.04 -5.16
CA ARG A 142 1.46 4.36 -4.95
C ARG A 142 2.24 3.18 -4.39
N ARG A 143 1.66 2.45 -3.44
CA ARG A 143 2.30 1.27 -2.85
C ARG A 143 2.41 0.15 -3.86
N ILE A 144 1.33 -0.17 -4.58
CA ILE A 144 1.34 -1.19 -5.64
C ILE A 144 2.44 -0.87 -6.65
N PHE A 145 2.52 0.38 -7.10
CA PHE A 145 3.59 0.81 -8.01
C PHE A 145 4.99 0.57 -7.43
N ILE A 146 5.25 1.00 -6.19
CA ILE A 146 6.56 0.80 -5.53
C ILE A 146 6.90 -0.68 -5.41
N PHE A 147 5.98 -1.52 -4.94
CA PHE A 147 6.23 -2.95 -4.75
C PHE A 147 6.38 -3.70 -6.07
N MET A 148 5.61 -3.37 -7.11
CA MET A 148 5.80 -3.95 -8.43
C MET A 148 7.16 -3.54 -9.02
N LEU A 149 7.55 -2.28 -8.87
CA LEU A 149 8.82 -1.77 -9.38
C LEU A 149 10.01 -2.46 -8.67
N LEU A 150 9.93 -2.64 -7.35
CA LEU A 150 10.92 -3.40 -6.58
C LEU A 150 11.00 -4.87 -7.04
N ASN A 151 9.87 -5.57 -7.08
CA ASN A 151 9.85 -7.01 -7.37
C ASN A 151 10.10 -7.37 -8.84
N THR A 152 9.77 -6.47 -9.77
CA THR A 152 9.86 -6.75 -11.22
C THR A 152 11.16 -6.21 -11.82
N VAL A 153 11.65 -5.06 -11.33
CA VAL A 153 12.84 -4.41 -11.89
C VAL A 153 14.05 -4.64 -10.99
N PHE A 154 13.98 -4.21 -9.73
CA PHE A 154 15.17 -4.18 -8.87
C PHE A 154 15.61 -5.57 -8.40
N VAL A 155 14.69 -6.44 -7.98
CA VAL A 155 15.04 -7.77 -7.49
C VAL A 155 15.75 -8.62 -8.57
N PRO A 156 15.24 -8.72 -9.81
CA PRO A 156 15.95 -9.45 -10.87
C PRO A 156 17.33 -8.86 -11.20
N ILE A 157 17.44 -7.53 -11.28
CA ILE A 157 18.72 -6.85 -11.53
C ILE A 157 19.73 -7.15 -10.41
N ALA A 158 19.32 -7.04 -9.15
CA ALA A 158 20.18 -7.35 -8.00
C ALA A 158 20.62 -8.82 -7.98
N SER A 159 19.75 -9.74 -8.38
CA SER A 159 20.10 -11.16 -8.49
C SER A 159 21.09 -11.46 -9.62
N THR A 160 21.11 -10.62 -10.67
CA THR A 160 22.05 -10.79 -11.80
C THR A 160 23.41 -10.17 -11.47
N GLY A 161 23.44 -9.04 -10.76
CA GLY A 161 24.68 -8.35 -10.39
C GLY A 161 25.50 -8.99 -9.27
N THR A 162 24.95 -9.97 -8.55
CA THR A 162 25.66 -10.74 -7.49
C THR A 162 26.31 -12.01 -8.02
N MET A 163 26.15 -12.33 -9.31
CA MET A 163 26.82 -13.44 -10.00
C MET A 163 28.06 -12.97 -10.82
N LEU A 164 28.79 -11.98 -10.29
CA LEU A 164 30.16 -11.60 -10.69
C LEU A 164 30.99 -11.44 -9.41
#